data_AF-A0A660QW05-F1
#
_entry.id   AF-A0A660QW05-F1
#
_cell.length_a   1.000
_cell.length_b   1.000
_cell.length_c   1.000
_cell.angle_alpha   90.00
_cell.angle_beta   90.00
_cell.angle_gamma   90.00
#
_symmetry.space_group_name_H-M   'P 1'
#
loop_
_entity.id
_entity.type
_entity.pdbx_description
1 polymer ?
#
loop_
_entity_poly.entity_id
_entity_poly.type
_entity_poly.pdbx_seq_one_letter_code
_entity_poly.pdbx_strand_id
1 'polypeptide(L)'
;MSKKRATSILFACFFIFFGVMLLFNVSWNYTWPTVLLFLGLAFEIGLLGKGAGVLIPGGLLLTLGVFFYYNAFTDYKHMSILWPVFILAPGVGLFQFYLKTKDRGSLISSGILAVISAVFIGANLTNLPAGRIIIGGILIFAGILVLIRLVRKG
;
A
#
# COMPACT_ATOMS: atom_id res chain seq x y z
N MET A 1 22.49 -10.55 -11.72
CA MET A 1 21.75 -11.84 -11.73
C MET A 1 21.02 -12.00 -13.06
N SER A 2 21.23 -13.11 -13.77
CA SER A 2 20.46 -13.41 -14.99
C SER A 2 18.97 -13.46 -14.67
N LYS A 3 18.12 -12.75 -15.42
CA LYS A 3 16.67 -12.66 -15.20
C LYS A 3 16.01 -14.03 -14.99
N LYS A 4 16.47 -15.05 -15.73
CA LYS A 4 16.01 -16.44 -15.58
C LYS A 4 16.25 -17.03 -14.19
N ARG A 5 17.38 -16.71 -13.54
CA ARG A 5 17.67 -17.18 -12.17
C ARG A 5 16.76 -16.52 -11.14
N ALA A 6 16.51 -15.21 -11.25
CA ALA A 6 15.60 -14.50 -10.34
C ALA A 6 14.18 -15.08 -10.43
N THR A 7 13.71 -15.41 -11.63
CA THR A 7 12.41 -16.06 -11.84
C THR A 7 12.33 -17.43 -11.20
N SER A 8 13.30 -18.30 -11.43
CA SER A 8 13.31 -19.64 -10.82
C SER A 8 13.37 -19.58 -9.31
N ILE A 9 14.12 -18.62 -8.74
CA ILE A 9 14.18 -18.41 -7.29
C ILE A 9 12.83 -17.94 -6.76
N LEU A 10 12.17 -16.98 -7.41
CA LEU A 10 10.89 -16.45 -6.95
C LEU A 10 9.79 -17.51 -6.99
N PHE A 11 9.71 -18.29 -8.07
CA PHE A 11 8.79 -19.44 -8.17
C PHE A 11 9.13 -20.55 -7.17
N ALA A 12 10.41 -20.87 -6.96
CA ALA A 12 10.80 -21.85 -5.96
C ALA A 12 10.43 -21.40 -4.55
N CYS A 13 10.70 -20.14 -4.19
CA CYS A 13 10.29 -19.56 -2.91
C CYS A 13 8.76 -19.59 -2.75
N PHE A 14 8.00 -19.25 -3.80
CA PHE A 14 6.54 -19.33 -3.77
C PHE A 14 6.04 -20.75 -3.48
N PHE A 15 6.52 -21.75 -4.25
CA PHE A 15 6.11 -23.14 -4.07
C PHE A 15 6.54 -23.74 -2.74
N ILE A 16 7.75 -23.43 -2.26
CA ILE A 16 8.23 -23.89 -0.95
C ILE A 16 7.38 -23.27 0.15
N PHE A 17 7.16 -21.96 0.11
CA PHE A 17 6.39 -21.25 1.14
C PHE A 17 4.92 -21.71 1.17
N PHE A 18 4.30 -21.83 -0.01
CA PHE A 18 2.92 -22.31 -0.13
C PHE A 18 2.79 -23.78 0.31
N GLY A 19 3.75 -24.63 -0.05
CA GLY A 19 3.79 -26.03 0.38
C GLY A 19 3.90 -26.18 1.90
N VAL A 20 4.76 -25.38 2.53
CA VAL A 20 4.88 -25.34 4.00
C VAL A 20 3.57 -24.92 4.64
N MET A 21 2.91 -23.86 4.15
CA MET A 21 1.62 -23.42 4.69
C MET A 21 0.53 -24.50 4.61
N LEU A 22 0.53 -25.29 3.53
CA LEU A 22 -0.43 -26.37 3.33
C LEU A 22 -0.18 -27.55 4.29
N LEU A 23 1.09 -27.87 4.57
CA LEU A 23 1.47 -28.91 5.53
C LEU A 23 1.02 -28.59 6.96
N PHE A 24 1.09 -27.32 7.36
CA PHE A 24 0.72 -26.88 8.71
C PHE A 24 -0.76 -26.50 8.86
N ASN A 25 -1.60 -26.79 7.86
CA ASN A 25 -3.04 -26.45 7.85
C ASN A 25 -3.30 -24.98 8.25
N VAL A 26 -2.50 -24.07 7.69
CA VAL A 26 -2.62 -22.63 7.96
C VAL A 26 -3.96 -22.13 7.42
N SER A 27 -4.67 -21.33 8.23
CA SER A 27 -5.95 -20.74 7.84
C SER A 27 -5.83 -19.96 6.53
N TRP A 28 -6.86 -20.13 5.68
CA TRP A 28 -6.93 -19.49 4.36
C TRP A 28 -6.68 -17.97 4.43
N ASN A 29 -7.10 -17.32 5.52
CA ASN A 29 -6.91 -15.89 5.79
C ASN A 29 -5.46 -15.41 5.66
N TYR A 30 -4.49 -16.24 6.01
CA TYR A 30 -3.06 -15.90 5.93
C TYR A 30 -2.42 -16.35 4.63
N THR A 31 -3.01 -17.37 3.99
CA THR A 31 -2.48 -18.00 2.78
C THR A 31 -2.75 -17.15 1.54
N TRP A 32 -3.98 -16.68 1.35
CA TRP A 32 -4.35 -15.97 0.12
C TRP A 32 -3.63 -14.62 -0.10
N PRO A 33 -3.33 -13.77 0.92
CA PRO A 33 -2.64 -12.50 0.70
C PRO A 33 -1.20 -12.69 0.23
N THR A 34 -0.59 -13.84 0.53
CA THR A 34 0.78 -14.15 0.10
C THR A 34 0.86 -14.30 -1.42
N VAL A 35 -0.21 -14.80 -2.06
CA VAL A 35 -0.31 -14.88 -3.52
C VAL A 35 -0.27 -13.47 -4.13
N LEU A 36 -0.97 -12.50 -3.53
CA LEU A 36 -0.94 -11.10 -3.97
C LEU A 36 0.46 -10.49 -3.86
N LEU A 37 1.16 -10.75 -2.75
CA LEU A 37 2.54 -10.29 -2.55
C LEU A 37 3.49 -10.87 -3.60
N PHE A 38 3.45 -12.18 -3.82
CA PHE A 38 4.30 -12.83 -4.82
C PHE A 38 3.99 -12.35 -6.23
N LEU A 39 2.71 -12.15 -6.57
CA LEU A 39 2.31 -11.61 -7.87
C LEU A 39 2.78 -10.16 -8.04
N GLY A 40 2.63 -9.33 -7.02
CA GLY A 40 3.10 -7.95 -7.01
C GLY A 40 4.63 -7.85 -7.16
N LEU A 41 5.39 -8.68 -6.45
CA LEU A 41 6.84 -8.80 -6.62
C LEU A 41 7.22 -9.23 -8.05
N ALA A 42 6.46 -10.17 -8.64
CA ALA A 42 6.68 -10.58 -10.02
C ALA A 42 6.48 -9.41 -11.02
N PHE A 43 5.52 -8.52 -10.78
CA PHE A 43 5.38 -7.31 -11.57
C PHE A 43 6.55 -6.32 -11.36
N GLU A 44 7.01 -6.13 -10.11
CA GLU A 44 8.12 -5.21 -9.82
C GLU A 44 9.46 -5.63 -10.44
N ILE A 45 9.78 -6.93 -10.42
CA ILE A 45 11.04 -7.41 -11.02
C ILE A 45 10.98 -7.47 -12.57
N GLY A 46 9.86 -7.03 -13.17
CA GLY A 46 9.65 -7.00 -14.61
C GLY A 46 9.49 -8.39 -15.22
N LEU A 47 8.88 -9.31 -14.47
CA LEU A 47 8.67 -10.71 -14.85
C LEU A 47 7.47 -10.86 -15.80
N LEU A 48 6.41 -10.10 -15.54
CA LEU A 48 5.12 -10.17 -16.27
C LEU A 48 4.99 -9.10 -17.36
N GLY A 49 6.01 -8.25 -17.56
CA GLY A 49 6.01 -7.25 -18.60
C GLY A 49 7.27 -6.39 -18.60
N LYS A 50 7.50 -5.66 -19.70
CA LYS A 50 8.57 -4.68 -19.85
C LYS A 50 7.99 -3.28 -19.89
N GLY A 51 8.70 -2.32 -19.30
CA GLY A 51 8.32 -0.90 -19.31
C GLY A 51 7.72 -0.43 -17.99
N ALA A 52 7.63 0.89 -17.84
CA ALA A 52 7.23 1.48 -16.58
C ALA A 52 5.78 1.18 -16.19
N GLY A 53 4.88 0.98 -17.17
CA GLY A 53 3.45 0.71 -16.92
C GLY A 53 3.17 -0.55 -16.10
N VAL A 54 4.10 -1.50 -16.08
CA VAL A 54 4.03 -2.77 -15.34
C VAL A 54 4.16 -2.56 -13.83
N LEU A 55 4.75 -1.43 -13.39
CA LEU A 55 4.85 -1.09 -11.98
C LEU A 55 3.50 -0.69 -11.38
N ILE A 56 2.54 -0.24 -12.19
CA ILE A 56 1.21 0.17 -11.70
C ILE A 56 0.46 -1.02 -11.07
N PRO A 57 0.23 -2.14 -11.78
CA PRO A 57 -0.39 -3.32 -11.18
C PRO A 57 0.50 -3.94 -10.09
N GLY A 58 1.83 -3.88 -10.21
CA GLY A 58 2.75 -4.39 -9.20
C GLY A 58 2.63 -3.68 -7.85
N GLY A 59 2.68 -2.35 -7.84
CA GLY A 59 2.49 -1.56 -6.63
C GLY A 59 1.10 -1.71 -6.02
N LEU A 60 0.06 -1.84 -6.84
CA LEU A 60 -1.29 -2.14 -6.38
C LEU A 60 -1.35 -3.49 -5.65
N LEU A 61 -0.84 -4.55 -6.27
CA LEU A 61 -0.84 -5.91 -5.73
C LEU A 61 -0.02 -6.02 -4.46
N LEU A 62 1.15 -5.36 -4.40
CA LEU A 62 1.98 -5.32 -3.19
C LEU A 62 1.27 -4.59 -2.05
N THR A 63 0.71 -3.41 -2.33
CA THR A 63 0.02 -2.61 -1.30
C THR A 63 -1.18 -3.38 -0.75
N LEU A 64 -1.98 -3.99 -1.62
CA LEU A 64 -3.12 -4.82 -1.20
C LEU A 64 -2.67 -6.09 -0.47
N GLY A 65 -1.61 -6.75 -0.94
CA GLY A 65 -1.07 -7.94 -0.28
C GLY A 65 -0.64 -7.66 1.15
N VAL A 66 0.12 -6.58 1.38
CA VAL A 66 0.50 -6.13 2.72
C VAL A 66 -0.74 -5.76 3.55
N PHE A 67 -1.68 -5.04 2.94
CA PHE A 67 -2.91 -4.60 3.61
C PHE A 67 -3.78 -5.77 4.10
N PHE A 68 -3.99 -6.77 3.24
CA PHE A 68 -4.75 -7.97 3.59
C PHE A 68 -4.01 -8.85 4.59
N TYR A 69 -2.67 -8.92 4.52
CA TYR A 69 -1.88 -9.63 5.52
C TYR A 69 -2.00 -8.98 6.91
N TYR A 70 -1.96 -7.64 6.97
CA TYR A 70 -2.22 -6.89 8.20
C TYR A 70 -3.64 -7.13 8.74
N ASN A 71 -4.65 -7.14 7.87
CA ASN A 71 -6.02 -7.46 8.29
C ASN A 71 -6.17 -8.90 8.78
N ALA A 72 -5.46 -9.86 8.16
CA ALA A 72 -5.48 -11.25 8.61
C ALA A 72 -4.98 -11.39 10.06
N PHE A 73 -3.92 -10.67 10.45
CA PHE A 73 -3.43 -10.65 11.84
C PHE A 73 -4.35 -9.95 12.84
N THR A 74 -5.18 -9.03 12.36
CA THR A 74 -6.09 -8.24 13.21
C THR A 74 -7.52 -8.77 13.16
N ASP A 75 -7.72 -9.98 12.63
CA ASP A 75 -9.03 -10.61 12.40
C ASP A 75 -10.02 -9.68 11.66
N TYR A 76 -9.51 -8.87 10.73
CA TYR A 76 -10.27 -7.91 9.93
C TYR A 76 -11.01 -6.83 10.75
N LYS A 77 -10.69 -6.66 12.05
CA LYS A 77 -11.34 -5.69 12.94
C LYS A 77 -11.17 -4.24 12.48
N HIS A 78 -10.06 -3.94 11.80
CA HIS A 78 -9.72 -2.58 11.34
C HIS A 78 -10.09 -2.34 9.87
N MET A 79 -10.75 -3.29 9.22
CA MET A 79 -11.12 -3.18 7.80
C MET A 79 -12.05 -1.99 7.53
N SER A 80 -12.98 -1.71 8.44
CA SER A 80 -13.89 -0.56 8.36
C SER A 80 -13.19 0.79 8.44
N ILE A 81 -11.97 0.83 8.97
CA ILE A 81 -11.17 2.04 9.12
C ILE A 81 -10.19 2.20 7.96
N LEU A 82 -9.57 1.08 7.57
CA LEU A 82 -8.48 1.05 6.61
C LEU A 82 -8.92 0.79 5.17
N TRP A 83 -10.21 0.62 4.89
CA TRP A 83 -10.70 0.49 3.51
C TRP A 83 -10.19 1.57 2.54
N PRO A 84 -9.87 2.83 2.91
CA PRO A 84 -9.34 3.78 1.95
C PRO A 84 -7.94 3.41 1.44
N VAL A 85 -7.28 2.40 2.02
CA VAL A 85 -6.08 1.78 1.46
C VAL A 85 -6.35 1.16 0.09
N PHE A 86 -7.60 0.75 -0.21
CA PHE A 86 -8.00 0.34 -1.57
C PHE A 86 -7.88 1.47 -2.59
N ILE A 87 -8.07 2.73 -2.17
CA ILE A 87 -7.85 3.92 -3.00
C ILE A 87 -6.35 4.24 -3.07
N LEU A 88 -5.62 4.03 -1.96
CA LEU A 88 -4.18 4.27 -1.90
C LEU A 88 -3.39 3.31 -2.79
N ALA A 89 -3.80 2.05 -2.89
CA ALA A 89 -3.10 1.00 -3.63
C ALA A 89 -2.79 1.35 -5.10
N PRO A 90 -3.77 1.77 -5.94
CA PRO A 90 -3.47 2.30 -7.27
C PRO A 90 -2.63 3.58 -7.24
N GLY A 91 -2.77 4.40 -6.20
CA GLY A 91 -1.94 5.59 -5.98
C GLY A 91 -0.46 5.25 -5.80
N VAL A 92 -0.14 4.20 -5.03
CA VAL A 92 1.23 3.70 -4.84
C VAL A 92 1.80 3.15 -6.15
N GLY A 93 1.00 2.38 -6.91
CA GLY A 93 1.41 1.89 -8.23
C GLY A 93 1.72 3.02 -9.21
N LEU A 94 0.92 4.08 -9.22
CA LEU A 94 1.19 5.30 -10.01
C LEU A 94 2.43 6.05 -9.50
N PHE A 95 2.63 6.13 -8.19
CA PHE A 95 3.82 6.76 -7.63
C PHE A 95 5.11 6.01 -8.05
N GLN A 96 5.10 4.68 -8.05
CA GLN A 96 6.21 3.88 -8.55
C GLN A 96 6.43 4.08 -10.06
N PHE A 97 5.35 4.19 -10.84
CA PHE A 97 5.44 4.55 -12.26
C PHE A 97 6.12 5.91 -12.45
N TYR A 98 5.72 6.93 -11.68
CA TYR A 98 6.34 8.26 -11.70
C TYR A 98 7.84 8.20 -11.43
N LEU A 99 8.29 7.43 -10.44
CA LEU A 99 9.72 7.30 -10.15
C LEU A 99 10.52 6.77 -11.34
N LYS A 100 9.89 5.97 -12.21
CA LYS A 100 10.53 5.38 -13.39
C LYS A 100 10.46 6.26 -14.63
N THR A 101 9.32 6.88 -14.92
CA THR A 101 9.12 7.72 -16.13
C THR A 101 9.39 9.20 -15.90
N LYS A 102 9.37 9.66 -14.65
CA LYS A 102 9.32 11.07 -14.25
C LYS A 102 8.14 11.85 -14.85
N ASP A 103 7.06 11.16 -15.21
CA ASP A 103 5.87 11.80 -15.78
C ASP A 103 5.07 12.57 -14.72
N ARG A 104 4.96 13.89 -14.86
CA ARG A 104 4.27 14.74 -13.88
C ARG A 104 2.78 14.42 -13.76
N GLY A 105 2.14 13.88 -14.80
CA GLY A 105 0.71 13.51 -14.76
C GLY A 105 0.43 12.40 -13.74
N SER A 106 1.33 11.42 -13.68
CA SER A 106 1.24 10.33 -12.70
C SER A 106 1.44 10.77 -11.25
N LEU A 107 2.29 11.78 -11.00
CA LEU A 107 2.47 12.36 -9.66
C LEU A 107 1.20 13.05 -9.17
N ILE A 108 0.52 13.82 -10.03
CA ILE A 108 -0.73 14.50 -9.67
C ILE A 108 -1.79 13.47 -9.33
N SER A 109 -1.93 12.44 -10.16
CA SER A 109 -2.92 11.37 -9.96
C SER A 109 -2.66 10.59 -8.67
N SER A 110 -1.41 10.15 -8.43
CA SER A 110 -1.03 9.47 -7.18
C SER A 110 -1.22 10.36 -5.95
N GLY A 111 -0.89 11.65 -6.05
CA GLY A 111 -1.09 12.62 -4.98
C GLY A 111 -2.57 12.82 -4.62
N ILE A 112 -3.45 12.93 -5.62
CA ILE A 112 -4.89 13.04 -5.38
C ILE A 112 -5.42 11.78 -4.69
N LEU A 113 -5.07 10.59 -5.18
CA LEU A 113 -5.47 9.32 -4.56
C LEU A 113 -4.95 9.20 -3.12
N ALA A 114 -3.73 9.64 -2.86
CA ALA A 114 -3.14 9.64 -1.52
C ALA A 114 -3.88 10.61 -0.58
N VAL A 115 -4.20 11.82 -1.04
CA VAL A 115 -4.95 12.81 -0.25
C VAL A 115 -6.36 12.30 0.04
N ILE A 116 -7.07 11.78 -0.98
CA ILE A 116 -8.41 11.21 -0.80
C ILE A 116 -8.35 10.08 0.23
N SER A 117 -7.43 9.13 0.06
CA SER A 117 -7.25 8.03 1.02
C SER A 117 -6.98 8.54 2.43
N ALA A 118 -6.09 9.52 2.60
CA ALA A 118 -5.76 10.11 3.89
C ALA A 118 -6.97 10.82 4.54
N VAL A 119 -7.75 11.57 3.77
CA VAL A 119 -8.97 12.24 4.24
C VAL A 119 -9.99 11.20 4.71
N PHE A 120 -10.20 10.13 3.94
CA PHE A 120 -11.13 9.08 4.33
C PHE A 120 -10.63 8.28 5.53
N ILE A 121 -9.34 7.96 5.65
CA ILE A 121 -8.79 7.32 6.86
C ILE A 121 -8.99 8.23 8.07
N GLY A 122 -8.73 9.53 7.93
CA GLY A 122 -9.00 10.52 8.95
C GLY A 122 -10.47 10.52 9.37
N ALA A 123 -11.39 10.61 8.41
CA ALA A 123 -12.82 10.58 8.68
C ALA A 123 -13.24 9.30 9.44
N ASN A 124 -12.73 8.13 9.05
CA ASN A 124 -13.04 6.88 9.75
C ASN A 124 -12.45 6.84 11.18
N LEU A 125 -11.27 7.42 11.40
CA LEU A 125 -10.72 7.58 12.75
C LEU A 125 -11.60 8.49 13.61
N THR A 126 -12.17 9.57 13.07
CA THR A 126 -13.03 10.49 13.85
C THR A 126 -14.32 9.85 14.37
N ASN A 127 -14.80 8.78 13.72
CA ASN A 127 -15.93 7.99 14.23
C ASN A 127 -15.60 7.22 15.52
N LEU A 128 -14.31 7.00 15.79
CA LEU A 128 -13.85 6.46 17.07
C LEU A 128 -13.60 7.61 18.05
N PRO A 129 -14.01 7.47 19.33
CA PRO A 129 -13.79 8.51 20.34
C PRO A 129 -12.30 8.89 20.48
N ALA A 130 -11.39 7.92 20.32
CA ALA A 130 -9.95 8.15 20.31
C ALA A 130 -9.46 8.90 19.05
N GLY A 131 -9.99 8.58 17.86
CA GLY A 131 -9.51 9.20 16.62
C GLY A 131 -10.00 10.64 16.43
N ARG A 132 -11.14 11.03 17.03
CA ARG A 132 -11.56 12.44 17.09
C ARG A 132 -10.55 13.31 17.83
N ILE A 133 -9.99 12.82 18.94
CA ILE A 133 -8.99 13.53 19.76
C ILE A 133 -7.68 13.62 18.99
N ILE A 134 -7.24 12.54 18.35
CA ILE A 134 -5.98 12.49 17.60
C ILE A 134 -6.02 13.46 16.40
N ILE A 135 -7.10 13.44 15.61
CA ILE A 135 -7.23 14.28 14.43
C ILE A 135 -7.43 15.74 14.79
N GLY A 136 -8.24 16.02 15.82
CA GLY A 136 -8.35 17.36 16.38
C GLY A 136 -6.99 17.91 16.83
N GLY A 137 -6.19 17.08 17.53
CA GLY A 137 -4.83 17.44 17.93
C GLY A 137 -3.91 17.73 16.74
N ILE A 138 -3.95 16.91 15.69
CA ILE A 138 -3.16 17.12 14.47
C ILE A 138 -3.56 18.42 13.77
N LEU A 139 -4.86 18.71 13.62
CA LEU A 139 -5.32 19.96 13.00
C LEU A 139 -4.91 21.19 13.80
N ILE A 140 -5.04 21.13 15.13
CA ILE A 140 -4.61 22.22 16.02
C ILE A 140 -3.10 22.44 15.87
N PHE A 141 -2.31 21.37 15.91
CA PHE A 141 -0.85 21.46 15.77
C PHE A 141 -0.43 21.99 14.39
N ALA A 142 -1.08 21.52 13.32
CA ALA A 142 -0.86 22.03 11.97
C ALA A 142 -1.21 23.52 11.86
N GLY A 143 -2.34 23.95 12.44
CA GLY A 143 -2.74 25.35 12.50
C GLY A 143 -1.72 26.23 13.24
N ILE A 144 -1.20 25.74 14.37
CA ILE A 144 -0.14 26.43 15.14
C ILE A 144 1.15 26.57 14.30
N LEU A 145 1.58 25.51 13.61
CA LEU A 145 2.77 25.56 12.76
C LEU A 145 2.62 26.57 11.61
N VAL A 146 1.44 26.66 11.00
CA VAL A 146 1.14 27.65 9.96
C VAL A 146 1.18 29.07 10.54
N LEU A 147 0.58 29.28 11.72
CA LEU A 147 0.63 30.56 12.44
C LEU A 147 2.07 30.99 12.75
N ILE A 148 2.91 30.10 13.26
CA ILE A 148 4.32 30.40 13.56
C ILE A 148 5.09 30.76 12.28
N ARG A 149 4.82 30.07 11.16
CA ARG A 149 5.44 30.38 9.86
C ARG A 149 4.96 31.69 9.26
N LEU A 150 3.70 32.06 9.47
CA LEU A 150 3.14 33.35 9.04
C LEU A 150 3.72 34.50 9.86
N VAL A 151 3.76 34.36 11.20
CA VAL A 151 4.33 35.38 12.10
C VAL A 151 5.84 35.57 11.89
N ARG A 152 6.58 34.52 11.51
CA ARG A 152 8.03 34.62 11.23
C ARG A 152 8.35 35.26 9.86
N LYS A 153 7.36 35.39 8.96
CA LYS A 153 7.53 35.98 7.61
C LYS A 153 7.03 37.42 7.49
N GLY A 154 6.26 37.92 8.46
CA GLY A 154 5.90 39.34 8.58
C GLY A 154 6.87 40.07 9.49
#